data_AF-A0A920KLW6-F1
#
_entry.id   AF-A0A920KLW6-F1
#
_cell.length_a   1.000
_cell.length_b   1.000
_cell.length_c   1.000
_cell.angle_alpha   90.00
_cell.angle_beta   90.00
_cell.angle_gamma   90.00
#
_symmetry.space_group_name_H-M   'P 1'
#
loop_
_entity.id
_entity.type
_entity.pdbx_description
1 polymer ?
#
loop_
_entity_poly.entity_id
_entity_poly.type
_entity_poly.pdbx_seq_one_letter_code
_entity_poly.pdbx_strand_id
1 'polypeptide(L)'
;MSEIIAYKDQNNEYFDFEIENSKPVRAKSEDALNIMRHDMAHVLAEAVISIFPNAKPTIGPFIKNGFYYDFDMDSALSDDDINKIEEKIKEILNEGREFNKKVVSKDEALNLFKENKYKLELINNLDNAAEITLYEQKNFTDLCKGPHHKSTKEYEAHVKITSVSGAYWRGISTNKMLQRVYATAWYSEKELNKYLKNLEEAKERNHRRLGTDMGLFLLTDLSAGNVFWKAKGLTLYQNIEKYIRSEQRKLNYFEVKTPELVSNELWIKSGHWDNFKENMFTSETDNKTFALKPMNCPCHIVLFNSQLITYKDLPLRYSEFGKCHRYEPSGALNGLFRVRGFTQDDAHIFCTAEQIYDVCNETTQLIERVYKKFGFEKIKYNISTRPEKSIGSQENWDNAESQLKKVLSDNGKDFNILDGEGAFYGPKIEFTLEDSLGREWQCGTIQIDFNLPDRLGAKYKDKDDKNQVPIMIHRAVVGSLERFIAIILENTNGWLPLFITPVQLAILPVSEKFVEHCQKINEELKGLRCSFID
;
A
#
# COMPACT_ATOMS: atom_id res chain seq x y z
N MET A 1 20.02 -22.55 23.97
CA MET A 1 19.71 -22.22 22.56
C MET A 1 18.30 -22.71 22.29
N SER A 2 17.41 -21.89 21.73
CA SER A 2 16.03 -22.28 21.44
C SER A 2 15.97 -23.43 20.45
N GLU A 3 15.02 -24.33 20.66
CA GLU A 3 14.74 -25.50 19.81
C GLU A 3 14.49 -25.07 18.36
N ILE A 4 15.08 -25.83 17.43
CA ILE A 4 14.88 -25.65 15.99
C ILE A 4 13.67 -26.50 15.62
N ILE A 5 12.66 -25.87 15.04
CA ILE A 5 11.38 -26.52 14.71
C ILE A 5 11.20 -26.73 13.20
N ALA A 6 11.96 -25.99 12.38
CA ALA A 6 11.95 -26.09 10.92
C ALA A 6 13.17 -25.37 10.34
N TYR A 7 13.28 -25.37 9.02
CA TYR A 7 14.27 -24.64 8.24
C TYR A 7 13.58 -23.80 7.18
N LYS A 8 14.14 -22.63 6.87
CA LYS A 8 13.57 -21.69 5.89
C LYS A 8 14.60 -21.39 4.81
N ASP A 9 14.24 -21.57 3.55
CA ASP A 9 15.12 -21.33 2.42
C ASP A 9 15.15 -19.84 2.00
N GLN A 10 15.94 -19.54 0.96
CA GLN A 10 16.07 -18.21 0.37
C GLN A 10 14.80 -17.73 -0.36
N ASN A 11 13.88 -18.63 -0.72
CA ASN A 11 12.60 -18.32 -1.34
C ASN A 11 11.47 -18.13 -0.30
N ASN A 12 11.79 -18.18 1.00
CA ASN A 12 10.84 -18.18 2.12
C ASN A 12 9.94 -19.42 2.19
N GLU A 13 10.36 -20.54 1.60
CA GLU A 13 9.73 -21.84 1.80
C GLU A 13 10.27 -22.51 3.07
N TYR A 14 9.40 -23.28 3.73
CA TYR A 14 9.71 -23.94 5.00
C TYR A 14 9.86 -25.46 4.81
N PHE A 15 10.79 -26.07 5.54
CA PHE A 15 11.14 -27.48 5.43
C PHE A 15 11.32 -28.11 6.82
N ASP A 16 10.96 -29.38 6.96
CA ASP A 16 11.17 -30.15 8.21
C ASP A 16 12.65 -30.51 8.45
N PHE A 17 13.48 -30.43 7.41
CA PHE A 17 14.90 -30.81 7.43
C PHE A 17 15.78 -29.71 6.84
N GLU A 18 17.05 -29.72 7.23
CA GLU A 18 18.04 -28.76 6.73
C GLU A 18 18.31 -29.01 5.24
N ILE A 19 18.15 -27.96 4.44
CA ILE A 19 18.55 -27.94 3.03
C ILE A 19 19.64 -26.89 2.81
N GLU A 20 20.34 -27.00 1.68
CA GLU A 20 21.42 -26.07 1.32
C GLU A 20 20.94 -24.61 1.36
N ASN A 21 21.70 -23.75 2.04
CA ASN A 21 21.39 -22.33 2.25
C ASN A 21 20.11 -22.02 3.07
N SER A 22 19.50 -23.01 3.71
CA SER A 22 18.39 -22.76 4.64
C SER A 22 18.85 -22.24 6.00
N LYS A 23 17.99 -21.46 6.66
CA LYS A 23 18.21 -20.91 8.00
C LYS A 23 17.33 -21.64 9.03
N PRO A 24 17.84 -21.96 10.23
CA PRO A 24 17.05 -22.62 11.25
C PRO A 24 15.96 -21.69 11.79
N VAL A 25 14.71 -22.17 11.77
CA VAL A 25 13.56 -21.52 12.40
C VAL A 25 13.50 -21.96 13.86
N ARG A 26 13.60 -20.99 14.76
CA ARG A 26 13.64 -21.22 16.21
C ARG A 26 12.29 -20.93 16.84
N ALA A 27 11.94 -21.68 17.89
CA ALA A 27 10.71 -21.47 18.65
C ALA A 27 10.51 -19.99 19.05
N LYS A 28 9.25 -19.52 18.99
CA LYS A 28 8.82 -18.13 19.29
C LYS A 28 9.38 -17.04 18.35
N SER A 29 9.97 -17.41 17.22
CA SER A 29 10.22 -16.46 16.11
C SER A 29 8.93 -16.15 15.33
N GLU A 30 8.94 -15.10 14.51
CA GLU A 30 7.84 -14.80 13.60
C GLU A 30 7.59 -15.94 12.60
N ASP A 31 8.67 -16.58 12.14
CA ASP A 31 8.60 -17.78 11.30
C ASP A 31 7.95 -18.96 12.02
N ALA A 32 8.25 -19.17 13.31
CA ALA A 32 7.59 -20.19 14.12
C ALA A 32 6.09 -19.93 14.30
N LEU A 33 5.71 -18.65 14.44
CA LEU A 33 4.30 -18.26 14.52
C LEU A 33 3.54 -18.59 13.23
N ASN A 34 4.19 -18.48 12.07
CA ASN A 34 3.60 -18.88 10.78
C ASN A 34 3.40 -20.39 10.68
N ILE A 35 4.35 -21.19 11.16
CA ILE A 35 4.21 -22.66 11.24
C ILE A 35 3.05 -23.02 12.19
N MET A 36 2.96 -22.40 13.36
CA MET A 36 1.82 -22.60 14.26
C MET A 36 0.48 -22.22 13.60
N ARG A 37 0.43 -21.14 12.81
CA ARG A 37 -0.78 -20.78 12.05
C ARG A 37 -1.14 -21.82 11.00
N HIS A 38 -0.15 -22.49 10.40
CA HIS A 38 -0.39 -23.61 9.50
C HIS A 38 -0.99 -24.82 10.24
N ASP A 39 -0.43 -25.18 11.41
CA ASP A 39 -1.02 -26.19 12.29
C ASP A 39 -2.48 -25.85 12.63
N MET A 40 -2.75 -24.59 12.96
CA MET A 40 -4.10 -24.14 13.30
C MET A 40 -5.06 -24.15 12.10
N ALA A 41 -4.56 -24.03 10.87
CA ALA A 41 -5.37 -24.24 9.68
C ALA A 41 -5.86 -25.70 9.60
N HIS A 42 -5.00 -26.67 9.92
CA HIS A 42 -5.41 -28.08 9.97
C HIS A 42 -6.38 -28.35 11.13
N VAL A 43 -6.12 -27.79 12.32
CA VAL A 43 -7.06 -27.88 13.46
C VAL A 43 -8.43 -27.28 13.10
N LEU A 44 -8.46 -26.15 12.38
CA LEU A 44 -9.70 -25.56 11.87
C LEU A 44 -10.41 -26.52 10.89
N ALA A 45 -9.68 -27.15 9.96
CA ALA A 45 -10.27 -28.11 9.03
C ALA A 45 -10.86 -29.33 9.76
N GLU A 46 -10.15 -29.90 10.74
CA GLU A 46 -10.66 -30.99 11.57
C GLU A 46 -11.93 -30.56 12.34
N ALA A 47 -11.93 -29.36 12.92
CA ALA A 47 -13.08 -28.82 13.64
C ALA A 47 -14.32 -28.69 12.72
N VAL A 48 -14.13 -28.14 11.52
CA VAL A 48 -15.21 -27.98 10.54
C VAL A 48 -15.74 -29.33 10.08
N ILE A 49 -14.88 -30.29 9.73
CA ILE A 49 -15.32 -31.61 9.24
C ILE A 49 -15.99 -32.42 10.36
N SER A 50 -15.57 -32.23 11.61
CA SER A 50 -16.22 -32.86 12.77
C SER A 50 -17.67 -32.40 12.96
N ILE A 51 -17.96 -31.13 12.67
CA ILE A 51 -19.31 -30.54 12.80
C ILE A 51 -20.11 -30.73 11.50
N PHE A 52 -19.45 -30.65 10.35
CA PHE A 52 -20.02 -30.73 9.01
C PHE A 52 -19.34 -31.85 8.21
N PRO A 53 -19.72 -33.13 8.41
CA PRO A 53 -19.03 -34.27 7.79
C PRO A 53 -19.03 -34.27 6.25
N ASN A 54 -19.97 -33.56 5.62
CA ASN A 54 -20.07 -33.44 4.16
C ASN A 54 -19.20 -32.31 3.58
N ALA A 55 -18.61 -31.45 4.43
CA ALA A 55 -17.75 -30.37 3.97
C ALA A 55 -16.47 -30.94 3.35
N LYS A 56 -16.08 -30.42 2.17
CA LYS A 56 -14.85 -30.84 1.50
C LYS A 56 -13.76 -29.78 1.71
N PRO A 57 -12.75 -30.05 2.56
CA PRO A 57 -11.61 -29.14 2.72
C PRO A 57 -10.80 -29.07 1.42
N THR A 58 -10.35 -27.88 1.05
CA THR A 58 -9.61 -27.66 -0.19
C THR A 58 -8.18 -27.17 0.07
N ILE A 59 -7.97 -25.88 0.34
CA ILE A 59 -6.66 -25.27 0.61
C ILE A 59 -6.74 -24.43 1.89
N GLY A 60 -5.67 -24.47 2.69
CA GLY A 60 -5.61 -23.69 3.92
C GLY A 60 -4.21 -23.19 4.28
N PRO A 61 -3.67 -22.21 3.55
CA PRO A 61 -2.37 -21.64 3.86
C PRO A 61 -2.46 -20.69 5.06
N PHE A 62 -1.32 -20.51 5.75
CA PHE A 62 -1.16 -19.34 6.61
C PHE A 62 -1.01 -18.08 5.75
N ILE A 63 -1.34 -16.93 6.33
CA ILE A 63 -1.19 -15.60 5.74
C ILE A 63 -0.56 -14.67 6.77
N LYS A 64 -0.20 -13.45 6.37
CA LYS A 64 0.25 -12.43 7.31
C LYS A 64 -0.81 -12.23 8.40
N ASN A 65 -0.41 -12.41 9.65
CA ASN A 65 -1.25 -12.29 10.85
C ASN A 65 -2.39 -13.32 11.00
N GLY A 66 -2.40 -14.42 10.23
CA GLY A 66 -3.45 -15.43 10.38
C GLY A 66 -3.33 -16.60 9.41
N PHE A 67 -4.46 -17.19 9.08
CA PHE A 67 -4.61 -18.27 8.12
C PHE A 67 -6.05 -18.28 7.60
N TYR A 68 -6.31 -19.05 6.55
CA TYR A 68 -7.68 -19.36 6.16
C TYR A 68 -7.79 -20.83 5.76
N TYR A 69 -9.01 -21.32 5.65
CA TYR A 69 -9.28 -22.60 5.01
C TYR A 69 -10.54 -22.51 4.13
N ASP A 70 -10.45 -23.03 2.91
CA ASP A 70 -11.55 -23.04 1.93
C ASP A 70 -12.31 -24.37 1.96
N PHE A 71 -13.63 -24.30 2.12
CA PHE A 71 -14.53 -25.47 2.18
C PHE A 71 -15.56 -25.44 1.06
N ASP A 72 -15.76 -26.58 0.39
CA ASP A 72 -16.96 -26.81 -0.43
C ASP A 72 -18.05 -27.42 0.46
N MET A 73 -19.11 -26.65 0.66
CA MET A 73 -20.25 -27.01 1.50
C MET A 73 -21.52 -26.33 1.00
N ASP A 74 -22.64 -27.04 1.12
CA ASP A 74 -23.92 -26.60 0.55
C ASP A 74 -24.59 -25.48 1.35
N SER A 75 -24.37 -25.45 2.67
CA SER A 75 -24.99 -24.47 3.57
C SER A 75 -23.97 -23.41 4.00
N ALA A 76 -24.36 -22.13 3.95
CA ALA A 76 -23.55 -21.03 4.45
C ALA A 76 -23.36 -21.14 5.98
N LEU A 77 -22.13 -20.93 6.45
CA LEU A 77 -21.84 -20.88 7.89
C LEU A 77 -22.54 -19.68 8.53
N SER A 78 -23.31 -19.93 9.59
CA SER A 78 -23.91 -18.89 10.43
C SER A 78 -22.98 -18.46 11.57
N ASP A 79 -23.29 -17.35 12.24
CA ASP A 79 -22.55 -16.91 13.44
C ASP A 79 -22.58 -17.96 14.56
N ASP A 80 -23.70 -18.69 14.71
CA ASP A 80 -23.82 -19.80 15.65
C ASP A 80 -22.90 -20.97 15.28
N ASP A 81 -22.71 -21.24 13.99
CA ASP A 81 -21.80 -22.27 13.52
C ASP A 81 -20.34 -21.87 13.75
N ILE A 82 -20.01 -20.59 13.56
CA ILE A 82 -18.68 -20.05 13.90
C ILE A 82 -18.38 -20.28 15.38
N ASN A 83 -19.34 -19.98 16.28
CA ASN A 83 -19.18 -20.22 17.72
C ASN A 83 -18.94 -21.71 18.03
N LYS A 84 -19.69 -22.63 17.39
CA LYS A 84 -19.48 -24.07 17.55
C LYS A 84 -18.11 -24.52 17.05
N ILE A 85 -17.64 -23.98 15.91
CA ILE A 85 -16.31 -24.29 15.36
C ILE A 85 -15.22 -23.82 16.33
N GLU A 86 -15.33 -22.61 16.89
CA GLU A 86 -14.35 -22.11 17.88
C GLU A 86 -14.30 -22.97 19.14
N GLU A 87 -15.45 -23.40 19.67
CA GLU A 87 -15.49 -24.33 20.80
C GLU A 87 -14.88 -25.70 20.45
N LYS A 88 -15.12 -26.20 19.22
CA LYS A 88 -14.51 -27.45 18.77
C LYS A 88 -12.99 -27.35 18.60
N ILE A 89 -12.48 -26.19 18.15
CA ILE A 89 -11.04 -25.92 18.10
C ILE A 89 -10.44 -26.01 19.52
N LYS A 90 -11.09 -25.40 20.52
CA LYS A 90 -10.62 -25.48 21.92
C LYS A 90 -10.60 -26.93 22.43
N GLU A 91 -11.63 -27.71 22.12
CA GLU A 91 -11.68 -29.14 22.47
C GLU A 91 -10.49 -29.90 21.84
N ILE A 92 -10.25 -29.71 20.55
CA ILE A 92 -9.14 -30.34 19.81
C ILE A 92 -7.78 -29.96 20.40
N LEU A 93 -7.58 -28.69 20.74
CA LEU A 93 -6.34 -28.20 21.36
C LEU A 93 -6.11 -28.82 22.75
N ASN A 94 -7.17 -28.96 23.56
CA ASN A 94 -7.10 -29.58 24.88
C ASN A 94 -6.76 -31.08 24.82
N GLU A 95 -7.23 -31.79 23.79
CA GLU A 95 -6.83 -33.18 23.55
C GLU A 95 -5.34 -33.30 23.15
N GLY A 96 -4.80 -32.26 22.51
CA GLY A 96 -3.42 -32.17 22.07
C GLY A 96 -3.11 -33.06 20.87
N ARG A 97 -3.46 -32.59 19.68
CA ARG A 97 -3.28 -33.33 18.42
C ARG A 97 -1.80 -33.55 18.12
N GLU A 98 -1.49 -34.73 17.60
CA GLU A 98 -0.19 -35.06 17.03
C GLU A 98 -0.28 -34.97 15.50
N PHE A 99 0.74 -34.40 14.87
CA PHE A 99 0.81 -34.27 13.41
C PHE A 99 1.77 -35.33 12.86
N ASN A 100 1.22 -36.38 12.26
CA ASN A 100 2.00 -37.49 11.73
C ASN A 100 2.21 -37.35 10.23
N LYS A 101 3.45 -37.05 9.82
CA LYS A 101 3.84 -36.98 8.41
C LYS A 101 3.96 -38.39 7.82
N LYS A 102 3.31 -38.62 6.67
CA LYS A 102 3.43 -39.85 5.87
C LYS A 102 3.79 -39.50 4.44
N VAL A 103 4.79 -40.17 3.89
CA VAL A 103 5.08 -40.14 2.45
C VAL A 103 4.29 -41.26 1.80
N VAL A 104 3.55 -40.93 0.74
CA VAL A 104 2.68 -41.89 0.03
C VAL A 104 2.90 -41.80 -1.47
N SER A 105 2.53 -42.87 -2.17
CA SER A 105 2.47 -42.87 -3.63
C SER A 105 1.28 -42.03 -4.15
N LYS A 106 1.36 -41.63 -5.43
CA LYS A 106 0.27 -40.91 -6.11
C LYS A 106 -1.03 -41.72 -6.11
N ASP A 107 -0.95 -43.03 -6.31
CA ASP A 107 -2.13 -43.91 -6.32
C ASP A 107 -2.79 -44.01 -4.94
N GLU A 108 -1.99 -44.14 -3.87
CA GLU A 108 -2.50 -44.13 -2.49
C GLU A 108 -3.19 -42.81 -2.15
N ALA A 109 -2.57 -41.68 -2.52
CA ALA A 109 -3.16 -40.36 -2.31
C ALA A 109 -4.47 -40.18 -3.09
N LEU A 110 -4.52 -40.58 -4.37
CA LEU A 110 -5.72 -40.52 -5.19
C LEU A 110 -6.84 -41.39 -4.62
N ASN A 111 -6.52 -42.59 -4.12
CA ASN A 111 -7.52 -43.47 -3.51
C ASN A 111 -8.04 -42.88 -2.18
N LEU A 112 -7.18 -42.31 -1.35
CA LEU A 112 -7.55 -41.68 -0.09
C LEU A 112 -8.51 -40.50 -0.30
N PHE A 113 -8.24 -39.65 -1.30
CA PHE A 113 -9.02 -38.44 -1.57
C PHE A 113 -10.07 -38.60 -2.68
N LYS A 114 -10.48 -39.84 -3.02
CA LYS A 114 -11.40 -40.13 -4.14
C LYS A 114 -12.71 -39.34 -4.11
N GLU A 115 -13.22 -38.99 -2.92
CA GLU A 115 -14.46 -38.21 -2.76
C GLU A 115 -14.24 -36.68 -2.74
N ASN A 116 -12.98 -36.23 -2.76
CA ASN A 116 -12.59 -34.82 -2.71
C ASN A 116 -11.93 -34.39 -4.04
N LYS A 117 -12.78 -33.96 -4.98
CA LYS A 117 -12.36 -33.51 -6.33
C LYS A 117 -11.24 -32.46 -6.31
N TYR A 118 -11.17 -31.61 -5.28
CA TYR A 118 -10.15 -30.57 -5.17
C TYR A 118 -8.78 -31.16 -4.85
N LYS A 119 -8.72 -32.09 -3.89
CA LYS A 119 -7.49 -32.80 -3.54
C LYS A 119 -7.02 -33.69 -4.69
N LEU A 120 -7.94 -34.35 -5.41
CA LEU A 120 -7.62 -35.09 -6.63
C LEU A 120 -6.99 -34.21 -7.71
N GLU A 121 -7.57 -33.02 -7.95
CA GLU A 121 -7.01 -32.06 -8.90
C GLU A 121 -5.60 -31.61 -8.48
N LEU A 122 -5.39 -31.33 -7.19
CA LEU A 122 -4.06 -30.96 -6.67
C LEU A 122 -3.05 -32.08 -6.90
N ILE A 123 -3.38 -33.32 -6.54
CA ILE A 123 -2.51 -34.49 -6.71
C ILE A 123 -2.17 -34.74 -8.18
N ASN A 124 -3.16 -34.62 -9.08
CA ASN A 124 -2.95 -34.83 -10.51
C ASN A 124 -2.03 -33.79 -11.14
N ASN A 125 -2.05 -32.55 -10.64
CA ASN A 125 -1.20 -31.46 -11.10
C ASN A 125 0.21 -31.45 -10.48
N LEU A 126 0.51 -32.35 -9.53
CA LEU A 126 1.87 -32.52 -9.05
C LEU A 126 2.72 -33.25 -10.09
N ASP A 127 3.96 -32.79 -10.24
CA ASP A 127 4.97 -33.46 -11.05
C ASP A 127 5.13 -34.91 -10.61
N ASN A 128 5.32 -35.83 -11.57
CA ASN A 128 5.46 -37.26 -11.26
C ASN A 128 6.69 -37.59 -10.41
N ALA A 129 7.68 -36.68 -10.35
CA ALA A 129 8.86 -36.80 -9.51
C ALA A 129 8.69 -36.16 -8.11
N ALA A 130 7.59 -35.46 -7.85
CA ALA A 130 7.37 -34.79 -6.57
C ALA A 130 6.97 -35.80 -5.48
N GLU A 131 7.60 -35.68 -4.31
CA GLU A 131 7.21 -36.43 -3.12
C GLU A 131 5.82 -35.98 -2.64
N ILE A 132 4.90 -36.92 -2.47
CA ILE A 132 3.55 -36.64 -1.96
C ILE A 132 3.51 -36.95 -0.48
N THR A 133 3.20 -35.93 0.31
CA THR A 133 3.17 -35.99 1.77
C THR A 133 1.77 -35.71 2.29
N LEU A 134 1.41 -36.48 3.31
CA LEU A 134 0.16 -36.35 4.06
C LEU A 134 0.48 -36.07 5.52
N TYR A 135 -0.36 -35.24 6.15
CA TYR A 135 -0.34 -35.05 7.59
C TYR A 135 -1.63 -35.58 8.20
N GLU A 136 -1.50 -36.52 9.12
CA GLU A 136 -2.61 -37.14 9.83
C GLU A 136 -2.66 -36.65 11.29
N GLN A 137 -3.81 -36.12 11.69
CA GLN A 137 -4.09 -35.63 13.04
C GLN A 137 -5.36 -36.29 13.60
N LYS A 138 -5.28 -37.61 13.84
CA LYS A 138 -6.37 -38.44 14.36
C LYS A 138 -7.58 -38.49 13.42
N ASN A 139 -8.50 -37.54 13.50
CA ASN A 139 -9.76 -37.57 12.74
C ASN A 139 -9.67 -36.89 11.37
N PHE A 140 -8.52 -36.31 11.04
CA PHE A 140 -8.32 -35.58 9.80
C PHE A 140 -6.98 -35.93 9.18
N THR A 141 -6.97 -36.13 7.86
CA THR A 141 -5.78 -36.36 7.05
C THR A 141 -5.78 -35.38 5.91
N ASP A 142 -4.68 -34.64 5.74
CA ASP A 142 -4.58 -33.61 4.72
C ASP A 142 -3.39 -33.81 3.77
N LEU A 143 -3.57 -33.38 2.53
CA LEU A 143 -2.50 -33.25 1.55
C LEU A 143 -1.76 -31.93 1.81
N CYS A 144 -0.59 -32.03 2.45
CA CYS A 144 0.18 -30.88 2.88
C CYS A 144 1.68 -31.20 2.86
N LYS A 145 2.49 -30.25 2.39
CA LYS A 145 3.96 -30.38 2.37
C LYS A 145 4.62 -30.16 3.73
N GLY A 146 3.90 -29.50 4.65
CA GLY A 146 4.43 -29.05 5.94
C GLY A 146 5.27 -27.78 5.83
N PRO A 147 6.12 -27.51 6.84
CA PRO A 147 6.28 -28.28 8.08
C PRO A 147 5.11 -28.05 9.05
N HIS A 148 4.99 -28.96 10.02
CA HIS A 148 4.09 -28.86 11.18
C HIS A 148 4.89 -29.15 12.45
N HIS A 149 4.46 -28.64 13.61
CA HIS A 149 5.02 -29.12 14.88
C HIS A 149 4.64 -30.58 15.12
N LYS A 150 5.29 -31.30 16.06
CA LYS A 150 4.93 -32.71 16.32
C LYS A 150 3.58 -32.80 17.03
N SER A 151 3.28 -31.83 17.89
CA SER A 151 1.99 -31.75 18.56
C SER A 151 1.55 -30.32 18.87
N THR A 152 0.23 -30.10 18.94
CA THR A 152 -0.35 -28.86 19.46
C THR A 152 -0.03 -28.61 20.94
N LYS A 153 0.56 -29.58 21.65
CA LYS A 153 1.05 -29.41 23.03
C LYS A 153 2.39 -28.68 23.14
N GLU A 154 3.10 -28.46 22.03
CA GLU A 154 4.39 -27.75 22.02
C GLU A 154 4.25 -26.24 22.22
N TYR A 155 3.03 -25.71 22.08
CA TYR A 155 2.75 -24.29 22.20
C TYR A 155 1.37 -24.05 22.81
N GLU A 156 1.16 -22.83 23.30
CA GLU A 156 -0.14 -22.35 23.77
C GLU A 156 -0.76 -21.50 22.65
N ALA A 157 -1.70 -22.08 21.90
CA ALA A 157 -2.34 -21.39 20.78
C ALA A 157 -3.68 -20.77 21.20
N HIS A 158 -3.82 -19.47 20.97
CA HIS A 158 -5.09 -18.76 21.11
C HIS A 158 -5.62 -18.42 19.72
N VAL A 159 -6.76 -19.02 19.35
CA VAL A 159 -7.34 -18.92 18.00
C VAL A 159 -8.64 -18.13 18.02
N LYS A 160 -8.84 -17.28 17.01
CA LYS A 160 -10.12 -16.59 16.78
C LYS A 160 -10.48 -16.60 15.29
N ILE A 161 -11.71 -16.96 14.97
CA ILE A 161 -12.26 -16.78 13.63
C ILE A 161 -12.59 -15.29 13.44
N THR A 162 -12.09 -14.71 12.35
CA THR A 162 -12.16 -13.28 12.09
C THR A 162 -13.24 -12.90 11.07
N SER A 163 -13.49 -13.76 10.08
CA SER A 163 -14.55 -13.58 9.08
C SER A 163 -14.75 -14.83 8.24
N VAL A 164 -15.94 -14.96 7.64
CA VAL A 164 -16.23 -15.94 6.58
C VAL A 164 -16.54 -15.18 5.29
N SER A 165 -15.99 -15.62 4.16
CA SER A 165 -16.22 -15.00 2.85
C SER A 165 -16.35 -16.04 1.73
N GLY A 166 -16.89 -15.64 0.58
CA GLY A 166 -16.85 -16.47 -0.63
C GLY A 166 -15.49 -16.42 -1.31
N ALA A 167 -15.00 -17.55 -1.81
CA ALA A 167 -13.80 -17.63 -2.65
C ALA A 167 -14.06 -18.56 -3.84
N TYR A 168 -13.60 -18.20 -5.03
CA TYR A 168 -13.70 -19.09 -6.19
C TYR A 168 -12.51 -20.03 -6.26
N TRP A 169 -12.75 -21.29 -6.60
CA TRP A 169 -11.66 -22.25 -6.80
C TRP A 169 -10.67 -21.75 -7.86
N ARG A 170 -9.36 -21.78 -7.55
CA ARG A 170 -8.26 -21.19 -8.34
C ARG A 170 -8.38 -19.68 -8.61
N GLY A 171 -9.28 -18.98 -7.91
CA GLY A 171 -9.58 -17.56 -8.18
C GLY A 171 -10.34 -17.32 -9.49
N ILE A 172 -10.87 -18.37 -10.13
CA ILE A 172 -11.56 -18.27 -11.42
C ILE A 172 -13.06 -18.15 -11.15
N SER A 173 -13.67 -17.01 -11.48
CA SER A 173 -15.08 -16.69 -11.16
C SER A 173 -16.12 -17.64 -11.77
N THR A 174 -15.76 -18.41 -12.80
CA THR A 174 -16.64 -19.42 -13.39
C THR A 174 -16.65 -20.75 -12.62
N ASN A 175 -15.73 -20.95 -11.68
CA ASN A 175 -15.66 -22.17 -10.88
C ASN A 175 -16.66 -22.14 -9.72
N LYS A 176 -16.81 -23.29 -9.03
CA LYS A 176 -17.61 -23.40 -7.80
C LYS A 176 -17.10 -22.38 -6.76
N MET A 177 -18.05 -21.64 -6.18
CA MET A 177 -17.80 -20.78 -5.03
C MET A 177 -17.68 -21.64 -3.76
N LEU A 178 -16.57 -21.46 -3.05
CA LEU A 178 -16.22 -22.06 -1.77
C LEU A 178 -16.47 -21.07 -0.65
N GLN A 179 -16.55 -21.57 0.57
CA GLN A 179 -16.59 -20.76 1.79
C GLN A 179 -15.21 -20.73 2.42
N ARG A 180 -14.61 -19.54 2.47
CA ARG A 180 -13.32 -19.26 3.08
C ARG A 180 -13.52 -18.81 4.52
N VAL A 181 -12.97 -19.57 5.46
CA VAL A 181 -12.99 -19.21 6.88
C VAL A 181 -11.62 -18.61 7.24
N TYR A 182 -11.60 -17.32 7.55
CA TYR A 182 -10.39 -16.62 8.00
C TYR A 182 -10.25 -16.67 9.52
N ALA A 183 -9.07 -17.03 10.01
CA ALA A 183 -8.77 -17.07 11.43
C ALA A 183 -7.36 -16.53 11.73
N THR A 184 -7.11 -16.24 12.99
CA THR A 184 -5.80 -15.81 13.49
C THR A 184 -5.41 -16.66 14.70
N ALA A 185 -4.10 -16.87 14.88
CA ALA A 185 -3.56 -17.58 16.02
C ALA A 185 -2.31 -16.88 16.57
N TRP A 186 -2.16 -16.89 17.89
CA TRP A 186 -1.10 -16.24 18.65
C TRP A 186 -0.65 -17.12 19.83
N TYR A 187 0.60 -16.92 20.27
CA TYR A 187 1.19 -17.66 21.40
C TYR A 187 0.67 -17.22 22.77
N SER A 188 -0.08 -16.12 22.83
CA SER A 188 -0.66 -15.60 24.07
C SER A 188 -1.98 -14.89 23.83
N GLU A 189 -2.89 -14.99 24.80
CA GLU A 189 -4.17 -14.28 24.79
C GLU A 189 -3.97 -12.75 24.69
N LYS A 190 -2.91 -12.23 25.31
CA LYS A 190 -2.56 -10.80 25.25
C LYS A 190 -2.26 -10.34 23.82
N GLU A 191 -1.50 -11.13 23.06
CA GLU A 191 -1.20 -10.82 21.66
C GLU A 191 -2.44 -10.94 20.77
N LEU A 192 -3.26 -11.98 20.98
CA LEU A 192 -4.53 -12.12 20.29
C LEU A 192 -5.44 -10.91 20.54
N ASN A 193 -5.67 -10.54 21.81
CA ASN A 193 -6.52 -9.41 22.17
C ASN A 193 -5.98 -8.09 21.62
N LYS A 194 -4.65 -7.90 21.62
CA LYS A 194 -4.02 -6.73 20.98
C LYS A 194 -4.31 -6.71 19.47
N TYR A 195 -4.20 -7.84 18.79
CA TYR A 195 -4.50 -7.93 17.36
C TYR A 195 -5.99 -7.68 17.06
N LEU A 196 -6.91 -8.28 17.82
CA LEU A 196 -8.35 -8.07 17.66
C LEU A 196 -8.73 -6.61 17.88
N LYS A 197 -8.20 -5.98 18.93
CA LYS A 197 -8.38 -4.55 19.18
C LYS A 197 -7.89 -3.69 18.01
N ASN A 198 -6.71 -4.01 17.46
CA ASN A 198 -6.17 -3.30 16.29
C ASN A 198 -7.06 -3.48 15.04
N LEU A 199 -7.68 -4.65 14.85
CA LEU A 199 -8.64 -4.87 13.76
C LEU A 199 -9.92 -4.05 13.93
N GLU A 200 -10.44 -3.94 15.14
CA GLU A 200 -11.59 -3.09 15.45
C GLU A 200 -11.26 -1.61 15.23
N GLU A 201 -10.14 -1.14 15.78
CA GLU A 201 -9.66 0.23 15.56
C GLU A 201 -9.43 0.51 14.07
N ALA A 202 -8.92 -0.46 13.29
CA ALA A 202 -8.75 -0.31 11.85
C ALA A 202 -10.08 -0.23 11.08
N LYS A 203 -11.10 -1.01 11.48
CA LYS A 203 -12.45 -0.90 10.92
C LYS A 203 -13.05 0.47 11.24
N GLU A 204 -12.82 0.98 12.43
CA GLU A 204 -13.28 2.31 12.82
C GLU A 204 -12.59 3.42 12.02
N ARG A 205 -11.27 3.31 11.88
CA ARG A 205 -10.47 4.31 11.19
C ARG A 205 -10.60 4.25 9.67
N ASN A 206 -11.35 3.29 9.12
CA ASN A 206 -11.48 3.12 7.68
C ASN A 206 -12.02 4.39 7.01
N HIS A 207 -11.22 5.00 6.13
CA HIS A 207 -11.55 6.27 5.50
C HIS A 207 -12.81 6.22 4.64
N ARG A 208 -13.22 5.03 4.13
CA ARG A 208 -14.49 4.89 3.37
C ARG A 208 -15.70 5.06 4.29
N ARG A 209 -15.63 4.49 5.49
CA ARG A 209 -16.64 4.66 6.54
C ARG A 209 -16.66 6.12 6.98
N LEU A 210 -15.52 6.64 7.44
CA LEU A 210 -15.39 8.03 7.91
C LEU A 210 -15.80 9.03 6.84
N GLY A 211 -15.38 8.84 5.59
CA GLY A 211 -15.73 9.70 4.46
C GLY A 211 -17.23 9.71 4.16
N THR A 212 -17.92 8.60 4.41
CA THR A 212 -19.38 8.51 4.30
C THR A 212 -20.05 9.23 5.47
N ASP A 213 -19.69 8.88 6.70
CA ASP A 213 -20.27 9.42 7.94
C ASP A 213 -20.10 10.94 8.05
N MET A 214 -18.92 11.44 7.67
CA MET A 214 -18.58 12.86 7.69
C MET A 214 -19.10 13.62 6.44
N GLY A 215 -19.64 12.89 5.45
CA GLY A 215 -20.14 13.48 4.21
C GLY A 215 -19.04 14.14 3.36
N LEU A 216 -17.86 13.53 3.27
CA LEU A 216 -16.70 14.08 2.55
C LEU A 216 -16.71 13.73 1.06
N PHE A 217 -16.99 12.48 0.72
CA PHE A 217 -16.97 12.04 -0.67
C PHE A 217 -17.97 10.91 -0.93
N LEU A 218 -18.12 10.56 -2.21
CA LEU A 218 -18.87 9.43 -2.70
C LEU A 218 -17.97 8.66 -3.69
N LEU A 219 -17.93 7.34 -3.52
CA LEU A 219 -17.34 6.41 -4.49
C LEU A 219 -18.50 5.66 -5.14
N THR A 220 -18.52 5.62 -6.47
CA THR A 220 -19.60 4.99 -7.24
C THR A 220 -19.05 4.33 -8.49
N ASP A 221 -19.68 3.23 -8.89
CA ASP A 221 -19.31 2.48 -10.09
C ASP A 221 -19.54 3.27 -11.39
N LEU A 222 -20.34 4.35 -11.34
CA LEU A 222 -20.51 5.29 -12.45
C LEU A 222 -19.18 5.90 -12.91
N SER A 223 -18.19 5.99 -12.02
CA SER A 223 -16.84 6.39 -12.37
C SER A 223 -15.82 5.67 -11.49
N ALA A 224 -15.79 4.33 -11.59
CA ALA A 224 -14.92 3.48 -10.78
C ALA A 224 -13.47 3.98 -10.73
N GLY A 225 -12.91 4.09 -9.52
CA GLY A 225 -11.56 4.61 -9.29
C GLY A 225 -11.46 6.13 -9.38
N ASN A 226 -12.57 6.87 -9.39
CA ASN A 226 -12.59 8.33 -9.29
C ASN A 226 -13.50 8.75 -8.14
N VAL A 227 -13.27 9.95 -7.62
CA VAL A 227 -13.86 10.42 -6.36
C VAL A 227 -14.83 11.56 -6.65
N PHE A 228 -16.07 11.40 -6.20
CA PHE A 228 -17.03 12.50 -6.15
C PHE A 228 -16.86 13.24 -4.82
N TRP A 229 -16.15 14.36 -4.84
CA TRP A 229 -15.96 15.19 -3.65
C TRP A 229 -17.24 15.95 -3.30
N LYS A 230 -17.75 15.76 -2.08
CA LYS A 230 -18.85 16.57 -1.52
C LYS A 230 -18.29 17.89 -1.01
N ALA A 231 -19.16 18.87 -0.72
CA ALA A 231 -18.73 20.22 -0.29
C ALA A 231 -17.73 20.22 0.88
N LYS A 232 -17.99 19.42 1.93
CA LYS A 232 -17.08 19.29 3.08
C LYS A 232 -15.74 18.66 2.67
N GLY A 233 -15.75 17.60 1.87
CA GLY A 233 -14.52 16.96 1.40
C GLY A 233 -13.70 17.83 0.46
N LEU A 234 -14.35 18.59 -0.42
CA LEU A 234 -13.66 19.55 -1.28
C LEU A 234 -13.04 20.70 -0.47
N THR A 235 -13.71 21.13 0.60
CA THR A 235 -13.14 22.13 1.53
C THR A 235 -11.89 21.58 2.23
N LEU A 236 -11.93 20.33 2.72
CA LEU A 236 -10.77 19.64 3.30
C LEU A 236 -9.61 19.60 2.28
N TYR A 237 -9.91 19.15 1.07
CA TYR A 237 -8.97 19.07 -0.04
C TYR A 237 -8.30 20.42 -0.33
N GLN A 238 -9.09 21.48 -0.50
CA GLN A 238 -8.60 22.83 -0.78
C GLN A 238 -7.77 23.41 0.37
N ASN A 239 -8.10 23.11 1.63
CA ASN A 239 -7.30 23.57 2.76
C ASN A 239 -5.90 22.93 2.76
N ILE A 240 -5.80 21.65 2.41
CA ILE A 240 -4.52 20.94 2.27
C ILE A 240 -3.71 21.59 1.14
N GLU A 241 -4.31 21.78 -0.04
CA GLU A 241 -3.64 22.46 -1.14
C GLU A 241 -3.16 23.86 -0.76
N LYS A 242 -4.02 24.66 -0.13
CA LYS A 242 -3.70 26.03 0.28
C LYS A 242 -2.50 26.07 1.23
N TYR A 243 -2.42 25.14 2.16
CA TYR A 243 -1.28 25.03 3.06
C TYR A 243 0.00 24.66 2.30
N ILE A 244 -0.04 23.63 1.46
CA ILE A 244 1.13 23.21 0.68
C ILE A 244 1.59 24.33 -0.26
N ARG A 245 0.67 25.00 -0.99
CA ARG A 245 0.97 26.20 -1.81
C ARG A 245 1.70 27.26 -1.00
N SER A 246 1.25 27.52 0.24
CA SER A 246 1.88 28.53 1.09
C SER A 246 3.31 28.17 1.50
N GLU A 247 3.60 26.89 1.75
CA GLU A 247 4.96 26.42 2.05
C GLU A 247 5.84 26.42 0.78
N GLN A 248 5.29 26.04 -0.37
CA GLN A 248 5.96 26.07 -1.66
C GLN A 248 6.38 27.50 -2.06
N ARG A 249 5.51 28.49 -1.87
CA ARG A 249 5.83 29.91 -2.18
C ARG A 249 7.03 30.45 -1.40
N LYS A 250 7.26 29.97 -0.18
CA LYS A 250 8.44 30.35 0.62
C LYS A 250 9.76 29.90 0.00
N LEU A 251 9.72 28.91 -0.89
CA LEU A 251 10.87 28.38 -1.62
C LEU A 251 10.84 28.74 -3.12
N ASN A 252 10.11 29.79 -3.49
CA ASN A 252 10.04 30.31 -4.87
C ASN A 252 9.61 29.26 -5.91
N TYR A 253 8.67 28.38 -5.54
CA TYR A 253 8.00 27.55 -6.54
C TYR A 253 7.01 28.40 -7.34
N PHE A 254 7.04 28.21 -8.66
CA PHE A 254 6.09 28.80 -9.61
C PHE A 254 4.99 27.79 -9.88
N GLU A 255 3.78 28.08 -9.41
CA GLU A 255 2.61 27.23 -9.68
C GLU A 255 2.17 27.42 -11.13
N VAL A 256 2.14 26.32 -11.89
CA VAL A 256 1.73 26.26 -13.29
C VAL A 256 0.55 25.31 -13.45
N LYS A 257 -0.14 25.36 -14.58
CA LYS A 257 -1.22 24.42 -14.94
C LYS A 257 -1.00 23.93 -16.35
N THR A 258 -0.95 22.62 -16.53
CA THR A 258 -0.75 22.00 -17.85
C THR A 258 -1.98 21.18 -18.28
N PRO A 259 -2.23 21.02 -19.59
CA PRO A 259 -3.38 20.26 -20.08
C PRO A 259 -3.40 18.81 -19.57
N GLU A 260 -4.59 18.26 -19.37
CA GLU A 260 -4.77 16.86 -18.96
C GLU A 260 -4.75 15.91 -20.16
N LEU A 261 -5.31 16.33 -21.29
CA LEU A 261 -5.31 15.56 -22.55
C LEU A 261 -4.17 16.06 -23.44
N VAL A 262 -3.21 15.18 -23.76
CA VAL A 262 -1.99 15.54 -24.47
C VAL A 262 -1.72 14.57 -25.61
N SER A 263 -1.19 15.08 -26.72
CA SER A 263 -0.81 14.25 -27.88
C SER A 263 0.17 13.15 -27.48
N ASN A 264 -0.02 11.95 -28.02
CA ASN A 264 0.88 10.82 -27.80
C ASN A 264 2.32 11.08 -28.24
N GLU A 265 2.56 12.01 -29.16
CA GLU A 265 3.90 12.40 -29.59
C GLU A 265 4.79 12.84 -28.41
N LEU A 266 4.22 13.53 -27.41
CA LEU A 266 4.98 13.92 -26.22
C LEU A 266 5.40 12.69 -25.41
N TRP A 267 4.50 11.73 -25.26
CA TRP A 267 4.75 10.49 -24.52
C TRP A 267 5.77 9.60 -25.24
N ILE A 268 5.74 9.56 -26.57
CA ILE A 268 6.74 8.86 -27.39
C ILE A 268 8.12 9.50 -27.21
N LYS A 269 8.23 10.83 -27.37
CA LYS A 269 9.51 11.56 -27.21
C LYS A 269 10.08 11.35 -25.81
N SER A 270 9.23 11.43 -24.78
CA SER A 270 9.63 11.21 -23.40
C SER A 270 10.02 9.76 -23.06
N GLY A 271 9.64 8.78 -23.89
CA GLY A 271 9.84 7.35 -23.63
C GLY A 271 8.78 6.70 -22.74
N HIS A 272 7.79 7.45 -22.26
CA HIS A 272 6.70 6.92 -21.44
C HIS A 272 5.68 6.12 -22.26
N TRP A 273 5.59 6.34 -23.57
CA TRP A 273 4.69 5.54 -24.40
C TRP A 273 5.10 4.07 -24.41
N ASP A 274 6.39 3.78 -24.58
CA ASP A 274 6.85 2.38 -24.66
C ASP A 274 6.77 1.66 -23.32
N ASN A 275 6.93 2.39 -22.21
CA ASN A 275 7.01 1.81 -20.86
C ASN A 275 5.70 1.88 -20.05
N PHE A 276 4.77 2.75 -20.43
CA PHE A 276 3.61 3.11 -19.59
C PHE A 276 2.28 3.16 -20.33
N LYS A 277 2.25 2.89 -21.65
CA LYS A 277 1.04 2.96 -22.47
C LYS A 277 -0.09 2.05 -21.96
N GLU A 278 0.23 0.85 -21.47
CA GLU A 278 -0.76 -0.07 -20.91
C GLU A 278 -1.48 0.50 -19.68
N ASN A 279 -0.85 1.46 -19.00
CA ASN A 279 -1.37 2.18 -17.85
C ASN A 279 -1.90 3.57 -18.20
N MET A 280 -2.08 3.92 -19.48
CA MET A 280 -2.63 5.19 -19.93
C MET A 280 -4.07 5.04 -20.44
N PHE A 281 -4.88 6.08 -20.23
CA PHE A 281 -6.14 6.23 -20.95
C PHE A 281 -5.89 6.98 -22.25
N THR A 282 -6.21 6.36 -23.39
CA THR A 282 -6.03 6.96 -24.72
C THR A 282 -7.37 7.22 -25.40
N SER A 283 -7.39 8.23 -26.26
CA SER A 283 -8.52 8.57 -27.12
C SER A 283 -8.01 8.97 -28.50
N GLU A 284 -8.77 8.66 -29.53
CA GLU A 284 -8.46 9.02 -30.91
C GLU A 284 -9.43 10.10 -31.39
N THR A 285 -8.90 11.17 -31.97
CA THR A 285 -9.69 12.29 -32.52
C THR A 285 -8.93 12.87 -33.70
N ASP A 286 -9.61 13.14 -34.81
CA ASP A 286 -9.02 13.71 -36.04
C ASP A 286 -7.78 12.95 -36.55
N ASN A 287 -7.81 11.61 -36.52
CA ASN A 287 -6.69 10.71 -36.84
C ASN A 287 -5.41 10.95 -36.00
N LYS A 288 -5.56 11.56 -34.82
CA LYS A 288 -4.49 11.74 -33.84
C LYS A 288 -4.84 11.01 -32.55
N THR A 289 -3.83 10.42 -31.94
CA THR A 289 -3.96 9.78 -30.63
C THR A 289 -3.58 10.77 -29.53
N PHE A 290 -4.46 10.91 -28.55
CA PHE A 290 -4.22 11.64 -27.33
C PHE A 290 -4.25 10.68 -26.14
N ALA A 291 -3.57 11.03 -25.07
CA ALA A 291 -3.66 10.35 -23.80
C ALA A 291 -3.94 11.33 -22.68
N LEU A 292 -4.74 10.91 -21.70
CA LEU A 292 -4.78 11.60 -20.42
C LEU A 292 -3.42 11.42 -19.75
N LYS A 293 -2.83 12.52 -19.27
CA LYS A 293 -1.50 12.50 -18.67
C LYS A 293 -1.47 11.57 -17.44
N PRO A 294 -0.55 10.60 -17.37
CA PRO A 294 -0.35 9.80 -16.14
C PRO A 294 0.64 10.45 -15.15
N MET A 295 1.26 11.55 -15.56
CA MET A 295 2.27 12.33 -14.82
C MET A 295 2.45 13.72 -15.46
N ASN A 296 3.01 14.68 -14.72
CA ASN A 296 3.14 16.06 -15.18
C ASN A 296 4.49 16.39 -15.85
N CYS A 297 5.54 15.59 -15.60
CA CYS A 297 6.93 15.89 -15.99
C CYS A 297 7.12 16.34 -17.45
N PRO A 298 6.65 15.59 -18.47
CA PRO A 298 6.82 16.02 -19.86
C PRO A 298 6.19 17.38 -20.16
N CYS A 299 5.06 17.70 -19.53
CA CYS A 299 4.38 18.97 -19.73
C CYS A 299 5.15 20.14 -19.08
N HIS A 300 5.79 19.91 -17.93
CA HIS A 300 6.63 20.93 -17.28
C HIS A 300 7.89 21.23 -18.11
N ILE A 301 8.44 20.23 -18.81
CA ILE A 301 9.56 20.45 -19.75
C ILE A 301 9.10 21.23 -20.98
N VAL A 302 7.89 21.02 -21.49
CA VAL A 302 7.32 21.86 -22.56
C VAL A 302 7.29 23.34 -22.14
N LEU A 303 6.92 23.62 -20.88
CA LEU A 303 6.97 24.99 -20.34
C LEU A 303 8.42 25.49 -20.20
N PHE A 304 9.34 24.66 -19.72
CA PHE A 304 10.76 25.01 -19.64
C PHE A 304 11.33 25.41 -21.01
N ASN A 305 11.03 24.63 -22.05
CA ASN A 305 11.48 24.88 -23.42
C ASN A 305 10.85 26.11 -24.09
N SER A 306 9.78 26.67 -23.51
CA SER A 306 9.11 27.86 -24.05
C SER A 306 9.87 29.16 -23.78
N GLN A 307 10.91 29.11 -22.95
CA GLN A 307 11.66 30.28 -22.49
C GLN A 307 13.16 30.11 -22.72
N LEU A 308 13.87 31.23 -22.88
CA LEU A 308 15.33 31.24 -22.84
C LEU A 308 15.77 31.24 -21.37
N ILE A 309 16.40 30.14 -20.93
CA ILE A 309 16.86 29.95 -19.55
C ILE A 309 18.38 30.05 -19.49
N THR A 310 18.90 30.75 -18.48
CA THR A 310 20.34 30.85 -18.19
C THR A 310 20.68 30.22 -16.84
N TYR A 311 21.96 30.01 -16.55
CA TYR A 311 22.42 29.47 -15.27
C TYR A 311 22.00 30.34 -14.06
N LYS A 312 21.67 31.62 -14.27
CA LYS A 312 21.21 32.54 -13.22
C LYS A 312 19.75 32.32 -12.84
N ASP A 313 18.97 31.73 -13.73
CA ASP A 313 17.56 31.43 -13.51
C ASP A 313 17.37 30.08 -12.77
N LEU A 314 18.45 29.29 -12.67
CA LEU A 314 18.47 28.01 -11.97
C LEU A 314 18.87 28.20 -10.48
N PRO A 315 18.23 27.50 -9.53
CA PRO A 315 17.23 26.46 -9.74
C PRO A 315 15.81 27.00 -10.02
N LEU A 316 15.21 26.55 -11.12
CA LEU A 316 13.85 26.91 -11.55
C LEU A 316 12.86 25.82 -11.10
N ARG A 317 11.82 26.20 -10.35
CA ARG A 317 10.92 25.27 -9.67
C ARG A 317 9.49 25.40 -10.17
N TYR A 318 9.04 24.51 -11.05
CA TYR A 318 7.63 24.42 -11.41
C TYR A 318 6.88 23.51 -10.45
N SER A 319 5.73 23.96 -9.96
CA SER A 319 4.81 23.16 -9.15
C SER A 319 3.43 23.12 -9.80
N GLU A 320 2.71 22.02 -9.65
CA GLU A 320 1.34 21.89 -10.15
C GLU A 320 0.57 20.91 -9.26
N PHE A 321 -0.63 21.29 -8.81
CA PHE A 321 -1.63 20.33 -8.36
C PHE A 321 -2.21 19.62 -9.58
N GLY A 322 -1.42 18.70 -10.12
CA GLY A 322 -1.60 18.14 -11.45
C GLY A 322 -2.57 16.98 -11.42
N LYS A 323 -3.72 17.14 -12.08
CA LYS A 323 -4.69 16.06 -12.26
C LYS A 323 -4.17 15.07 -13.30
N CYS A 324 -3.91 13.86 -12.85
CA CYS A 324 -3.37 12.77 -13.65
C CYS A 324 -4.32 11.58 -13.64
N HIS A 325 -4.20 10.74 -14.65
CA HIS A 325 -4.98 9.53 -14.79
C HIS A 325 -4.10 8.33 -15.12
N ARG A 326 -4.27 7.24 -14.38
CA ARG A 326 -3.60 5.95 -14.64
C ARG A 326 -4.64 4.84 -14.77
N TYR A 327 -4.48 4.00 -15.78
CA TYR A 327 -5.29 2.80 -15.94
C TYR A 327 -4.85 1.77 -14.91
N GLU A 328 -5.54 1.80 -13.77
CA GLU A 328 -5.44 0.79 -12.71
C GLU A 328 -6.51 -0.29 -12.94
N PRO A 329 -6.17 -1.58 -12.87
CA PRO A 329 -7.15 -2.67 -12.92
C PRO A 329 -8.23 -2.48 -11.85
N SER A 330 -9.48 -2.78 -12.17
CA SER A 330 -10.62 -2.55 -11.25
C SER A 330 -10.44 -3.26 -9.91
N GLY A 331 -9.92 -4.50 -9.91
CA GLY A 331 -9.64 -5.26 -8.69
C GLY A 331 -8.52 -4.70 -7.81
N ALA A 332 -7.72 -3.76 -8.33
CA ALA A 332 -6.66 -3.09 -7.58
C ALA A 332 -7.13 -1.77 -6.92
N LEU A 333 -8.31 -1.26 -7.27
CA LEU A 333 -8.84 -0.03 -6.69
C LEU A 333 -9.17 -0.21 -5.21
N ASN A 334 -8.83 0.78 -4.39
CA ASN A 334 -9.07 0.73 -2.95
C ASN A 334 -9.34 2.12 -2.39
N GLY A 335 -10.62 2.45 -2.23
CA GLY A 335 -11.05 3.70 -1.63
C GLY A 335 -10.37 4.92 -2.28
N LEU A 336 -9.71 5.75 -1.47
CA LEU A 336 -8.83 6.82 -1.95
C LEU A 336 -7.34 6.42 -1.99
N PHE A 337 -6.95 5.26 -1.44
CA PHE A 337 -5.55 4.81 -1.45
C PHE A 337 -5.06 4.47 -2.85
N ARG A 338 -5.93 3.90 -3.70
CA ARG A 338 -5.61 3.55 -5.09
C ARG A 338 -6.78 3.88 -6.00
N VAL A 339 -6.57 4.92 -6.82
CA VAL A 339 -7.56 5.54 -7.71
C VAL A 339 -6.98 5.67 -9.12
N ARG A 340 -7.85 5.77 -10.12
CA ARG A 340 -7.50 6.04 -11.52
C ARG A 340 -7.21 7.51 -11.75
N GLY A 341 -8.08 8.39 -11.25
CA GLY A 341 -7.89 9.84 -11.36
C GLY A 341 -7.42 10.43 -10.04
N PHE A 342 -6.25 11.05 -10.02
CA PHE A 342 -5.64 11.59 -8.80
C PHE A 342 -4.95 12.92 -9.06
N THR A 343 -4.75 13.70 -8.02
CA THR A 343 -4.08 15.01 -8.09
C THR A 343 -2.88 14.98 -7.17
N GLN A 344 -1.68 15.16 -7.72
CA GLN A 344 -0.46 15.20 -6.93
C GLN A 344 -0.02 16.64 -6.69
N ASP A 345 0.60 16.91 -5.54
CA ASP A 345 1.31 18.15 -5.27
C ASP A 345 2.69 18.18 -5.95
N ASP A 346 2.67 17.84 -7.23
CA ASP A 346 3.83 17.52 -8.05
C ASP A 346 4.67 18.77 -8.33
N ALA A 347 5.97 18.59 -8.42
CA ALA A 347 6.87 19.65 -8.83
C ALA A 347 8.12 19.11 -9.51
N HIS A 348 8.60 19.88 -10.48
CA HIS A 348 9.80 19.60 -11.25
C HIS A 348 10.76 20.78 -11.11
N ILE A 349 11.92 20.50 -10.55
CA ILE A 349 12.97 21.49 -10.29
C ILE A 349 14.09 21.28 -11.28
N PHE A 350 14.38 22.29 -12.08
CA PHE A 350 15.51 22.29 -13.02
C PHE A 350 16.70 22.96 -12.35
N CYS A 351 17.83 22.27 -12.26
CA CYS A 351 19.02 22.79 -11.60
C CYS A 351 20.31 22.32 -12.29
N THR A 352 21.44 22.90 -11.90
CA THR A 352 22.77 22.41 -12.30
C THR A 352 23.20 21.22 -11.42
N ALA A 353 24.24 20.49 -11.83
CA ALA A 353 24.81 19.39 -11.04
C ALA A 353 25.38 19.83 -9.68
N GLU A 354 25.87 21.06 -9.59
CA GLU A 354 26.39 21.67 -8.37
C GLU A 354 25.28 22.01 -7.37
N GLN A 355 24.05 22.24 -7.86
CA GLN A 355 22.90 22.67 -7.06
C GLN A 355 22.07 21.52 -6.47
N ILE A 356 22.34 20.26 -6.85
CA ILE A 356 21.52 19.10 -6.43
C ILE A 356 21.41 19.04 -4.90
N TYR A 357 22.53 19.15 -4.17
CA TYR A 357 22.54 19.07 -2.70
C TYR A 357 21.63 20.13 -2.08
N ASP A 358 21.78 21.40 -2.45
CA ASP A 358 21.01 22.50 -1.88
C ASP A 358 19.51 22.34 -2.17
N VAL A 359 19.15 21.99 -3.41
CA VAL A 359 17.76 21.77 -3.82
C VAL A 359 17.13 20.59 -3.06
N CYS A 360 17.84 19.47 -2.95
CA CYS A 360 17.37 18.30 -2.22
C CYS A 360 17.27 18.57 -0.71
N ASN A 361 18.20 19.33 -0.13
CA ASN A 361 18.18 19.72 1.27
C ASN A 361 16.98 20.63 1.60
N GLU A 362 16.77 21.70 0.83
CA GLU A 362 15.62 22.59 0.98
C GLU A 362 14.29 21.84 0.83
N THR A 363 14.21 20.91 -0.13
CA THR A 363 13.02 20.10 -0.38
C THR A 363 12.79 19.10 0.76
N THR A 364 13.84 18.48 1.31
CA THR A 364 13.74 17.60 2.48
C THR A 364 13.14 18.36 3.66
N GLN A 365 13.65 19.57 3.94
CA GLN A 365 13.13 20.40 5.03
C GLN A 365 11.68 20.86 4.78
N LEU A 366 11.30 21.15 3.54
CA LEU A 366 9.90 21.42 3.17
C LEU A 366 9.00 20.24 3.55
N ILE A 367 9.40 19.03 3.15
CA ILE A 367 8.63 17.81 3.39
C ILE A 367 8.45 17.57 4.88
N GLU A 368 9.53 17.64 5.67
CA GLU A 368 9.48 17.47 7.12
C GLU A 368 8.60 18.51 7.82
N ARG A 369 8.68 19.78 7.42
CA ARG A 369 7.82 20.85 7.99
C ARG A 369 6.35 20.57 7.72
N VAL A 370 6.01 20.12 6.51
CA VAL A 370 4.64 19.78 6.15
C VAL A 370 4.16 18.60 6.99
N TYR A 371 4.91 17.51 7.06
CA TYR A 371 4.55 16.33 7.87
C TYR A 371 4.37 16.64 9.35
N LYS A 372 5.31 17.41 9.93
CA LYS A 372 5.20 17.87 11.32
C LYS A 372 3.91 18.66 11.56
N LYS A 373 3.50 19.51 10.61
CA LYS A 373 2.23 20.27 10.71
C LYS A 373 1.00 19.38 10.70
N PHE A 374 1.05 18.26 9.99
CA PHE A 374 -0.01 17.25 9.95
C PHE A 374 0.05 16.25 11.11
N GLY A 375 1.03 16.37 12.01
CA GLY A 375 1.18 15.51 13.19
C GLY A 375 1.95 14.21 12.93
N PHE A 376 2.66 14.09 11.81
CA PHE A 376 3.55 12.96 11.55
C PHE A 376 4.95 13.28 12.06
N GLU A 377 5.33 12.68 13.18
CA GLU A 377 6.64 12.92 13.83
C GLU A 377 7.69 11.88 13.47
N LYS A 378 7.27 10.66 13.10
CA LYS A 378 8.15 9.55 12.74
C LYS A 378 8.16 9.38 11.23
N ILE A 379 9.31 9.68 10.63
CA ILE A 379 9.54 9.53 9.19
C ILE A 379 10.67 8.54 9.03
N LYS A 380 10.46 7.51 8.21
CA LYS A 380 11.51 6.59 7.76
C LYS A 380 12.04 7.10 6.43
N TYR A 381 13.36 7.20 6.32
CA TYR A 381 14.04 7.64 5.10
C TYR A 381 14.68 6.44 4.43
N ASN A 382 14.44 6.31 3.14
CA ASN A 382 15.12 5.32 2.32
C ASN A 382 15.78 6.01 1.13
N ILE A 383 16.98 5.56 0.75
CA ILE A 383 17.63 5.94 -0.49
C ILE A 383 17.62 4.75 -1.42
N SER A 384 16.93 4.87 -2.55
CA SER A 384 16.95 3.85 -3.60
C SER A 384 18.08 4.16 -4.59
N THR A 385 19.04 3.24 -4.69
CA THR A 385 20.27 3.40 -5.49
C THR A 385 20.14 2.74 -6.86
N ARG A 386 21.16 2.91 -7.68
CA ARG A 386 21.18 2.53 -9.09
C ARG A 386 20.78 1.07 -9.35
N PRO A 387 19.77 0.82 -10.22
CA PRO A 387 19.42 -0.52 -10.68
C PRO A 387 20.43 -1.06 -11.72
N GLU A 388 20.41 -2.38 -11.95
CA GLU A 388 21.22 -3.02 -13.00
C GLU A 388 20.99 -2.41 -14.38
N LYS A 389 19.73 -2.12 -14.71
CA LYS A 389 19.34 -1.41 -15.94
C LYS A 389 19.18 0.08 -15.65
N SER A 390 20.24 0.85 -15.88
CA SER A 390 20.26 2.30 -15.68
C SER A 390 20.77 3.04 -16.90
N ILE A 391 20.44 4.33 -16.98
CA ILE A 391 20.90 5.25 -18.02
C ILE A 391 21.61 6.45 -17.40
N GLY A 392 22.49 7.10 -18.16
CA GLY A 392 23.39 8.14 -17.69
C GLY A 392 24.79 7.60 -17.36
N SER A 393 25.74 8.49 -17.11
CA SER A 393 27.12 8.11 -16.77
C SER A 393 27.23 7.57 -15.35
N GLN A 394 28.22 6.70 -15.13
CA GLN A 394 28.63 6.24 -13.79
C GLN A 394 28.86 7.41 -12.84
N GLU A 395 29.55 8.45 -13.32
CA GLU A 395 29.88 9.65 -12.56
C GLU A 395 28.63 10.43 -12.11
N ASN A 396 27.61 10.58 -12.96
CA ASN A 396 26.37 11.26 -12.58
C ASN A 396 25.62 10.51 -11.48
N TRP A 397 25.59 9.19 -11.57
CA TRP A 397 25.00 8.33 -10.55
C TRP A 397 25.74 8.42 -9.22
N ASP A 398 27.07 8.26 -9.24
CA ASP A 398 27.90 8.33 -8.04
C ASP A 398 27.78 9.70 -7.36
N ASN A 399 27.79 10.77 -8.15
CA ASN A 399 27.61 12.13 -7.65
C ASN A 399 26.24 12.30 -6.99
N ALA A 400 25.16 11.90 -7.66
CA ALA A 400 23.82 12.07 -7.12
C ALA A 400 23.54 11.21 -5.88
N GLU A 401 23.94 9.94 -5.88
CA GLU A 401 23.80 9.08 -4.70
C GLU A 401 24.58 9.62 -3.51
N SER A 402 25.81 10.08 -3.75
CA SER A 402 26.64 10.71 -2.73
C SER A 402 25.97 11.97 -2.16
N GLN A 403 25.42 12.82 -3.04
CA GLN A 403 24.72 14.04 -2.62
C GLN A 403 23.43 13.74 -1.84
N LEU A 404 22.63 12.75 -2.24
CA LEU A 404 21.42 12.34 -1.50
C LEU A 404 21.77 11.77 -0.11
N LYS A 405 22.81 10.94 -0.02
CA LYS A 405 23.33 10.44 1.27
C LYS A 405 23.81 11.59 2.15
N LYS A 406 24.54 12.54 1.58
CA LYS A 406 25.04 13.73 2.28
C LYS A 406 23.89 14.59 2.82
N VAL A 407 22.81 14.80 2.04
CA VAL A 407 21.62 15.53 2.49
C VAL A 407 21.06 14.91 3.77
N LEU A 408 20.83 13.60 3.81
CA LEU A 408 20.26 12.96 5.00
C LEU A 408 21.24 12.95 6.18
N SER A 409 22.52 12.63 5.95
CA SER A 409 23.56 12.62 6.99
C SER A 409 23.76 13.99 7.64
N ASP A 410 23.84 15.07 6.85
CA ASP A 410 24.05 16.42 7.38
C ASP A 410 22.85 16.93 8.19
N ASN A 411 21.65 16.43 7.89
CA ASN A 411 20.45 16.71 8.67
C ASN A 411 20.28 15.75 9.87
N GLY A 412 21.25 14.87 10.14
CA GLY A 412 21.22 13.92 11.26
C GLY A 412 20.09 12.90 11.14
N LYS A 413 19.76 12.45 9.92
CA LYS A 413 18.70 11.48 9.66
C LYS A 413 19.29 10.09 9.47
N ASP A 414 18.74 9.12 10.18
CA ASP A 414 19.00 7.71 9.89
C ASP A 414 18.23 7.30 8.64
N PHE A 415 18.88 6.56 7.75
CA PHE A 415 18.27 6.09 6.50
C PHE A 415 18.73 4.70 6.12
N ASN A 416 17.86 3.99 5.40
CA ASN A 416 18.21 2.71 4.80
C ASN A 416 18.62 2.91 3.34
N ILE A 417 19.51 2.05 2.86
CA ILE A 417 19.84 1.96 1.44
C ILE A 417 19.03 0.79 0.86
N LEU A 418 18.28 1.08 -0.20
CA LEU A 418 17.52 0.11 -0.98
C LEU A 418 18.29 -0.14 -2.28
N ASP A 419 19.17 -1.13 -2.25
CA ASP A 419 20.10 -1.41 -3.34
C ASP A 419 19.37 -1.86 -4.61
N GLY A 420 19.58 -1.13 -5.69
CA GLY A 420 19.00 -1.44 -7.00
C GLY A 420 17.51 -1.09 -7.16
N GLU A 421 16.90 -0.41 -6.19
CA GLU A 421 15.48 -0.03 -6.24
C GLU A 421 15.23 1.37 -6.85
N GLY A 422 16.29 2.04 -7.31
CA GLY A 422 16.19 3.34 -7.98
C GLY A 422 15.48 3.24 -9.33
N ALA A 423 14.94 4.37 -9.81
CA ALA A 423 14.42 4.43 -11.17
C ALA A 423 15.58 4.31 -12.17
N PHE A 424 15.32 3.81 -13.38
CA PHE A 424 16.38 3.63 -14.38
C PHE A 424 17.12 4.93 -14.73
N TYR A 425 16.51 6.09 -14.48
CA TYR A 425 17.01 7.43 -14.81
C TYR A 425 17.62 8.23 -13.64
N GLY A 426 17.62 7.69 -12.41
CA GLY A 426 18.31 8.32 -11.28
C GLY A 426 17.91 7.79 -9.90
N PRO A 427 18.62 8.19 -8.83
CA PRO A 427 18.32 7.77 -7.45
C PRO A 427 17.23 8.65 -6.81
N LYS A 428 16.63 8.15 -5.72
CA LYS A 428 15.60 8.88 -4.95
C LYS A 428 15.77 8.77 -3.44
N ILE A 429 15.30 9.82 -2.75
CA ILE A 429 14.94 9.77 -1.34
C ILE A 429 13.44 9.50 -1.25
N GLU A 430 13.07 8.53 -0.43
CA GLU A 430 11.69 8.21 -0.08
C GLU A 430 11.40 8.60 1.37
N PHE A 431 10.23 9.19 1.58
CA PHE A 431 9.76 9.59 2.90
C PHE A 431 8.52 8.76 3.25
N THR A 432 8.72 7.83 4.17
CA THR A 432 7.69 6.88 4.59
C THR A 432 7.13 7.28 5.95
N LEU A 433 5.82 7.52 5.98
CA LEU A 433 5.06 7.85 7.19
C LEU A 433 4.55 6.57 7.84
N GLU A 434 4.68 6.48 9.16
CA GLU A 434 4.01 5.45 9.95
C GLU A 434 2.71 6.04 10.52
N ASP A 435 1.56 5.41 10.24
CA ASP A 435 0.28 5.84 10.79
C ASP A 435 0.01 5.29 12.20
N SER A 436 -1.09 5.73 12.82
CA SER A 436 -1.50 5.30 14.16
C SER A 436 -1.73 3.79 14.32
N LEU A 437 -1.85 3.04 13.23
CA LEU A 437 -2.02 1.58 13.22
C LEU A 437 -0.71 0.84 12.90
N GLY A 438 0.41 1.57 12.78
CA GLY A 438 1.73 1.02 12.46
C GLY A 438 1.90 0.64 10.99
N ARG A 439 1.04 1.13 10.08
CA ARG A 439 1.19 0.91 8.64
C ARG A 439 2.09 1.97 8.04
N GLU A 440 2.88 1.57 7.07
CA GLU A 440 3.85 2.43 6.40
C GLU A 440 3.28 2.94 5.07
N TRP A 441 3.41 4.25 4.87
CA TRP A 441 2.92 4.96 3.70
C TRP A 441 4.03 5.83 3.11
N GLN A 442 4.63 5.38 2.01
CA GLN A 442 5.48 6.25 1.20
C GLN A 442 4.61 7.37 0.62
N CYS A 443 4.89 8.61 1.02
CA CYS A 443 4.17 9.80 0.55
C CYS A 443 5.09 10.72 -0.23
N GLY A 444 6.18 11.14 0.42
CA GLY A 444 7.10 12.14 -0.11
C GLY A 444 8.19 11.48 -0.92
N THR A 445 8.64 12.16 -1.96
CA THR A 445 9.74 11.69 -2.78
C THR A 445 10.56 12.86 -3.30
N ILE A 446 11.87 12.65 -3.41
CA ILE A 446 12.80 13.50 -4.15
C ILE A 446 13.55 12.56 -5.07
N GLN A 447 13.27 12.62 -6.37
CA GLN A 447 13.79 11.71 -7.38
C GLN A 447 14.56 12.50 -8.43
N ILE A 448 15.82 12.16 -8.62
CA ILE A 448 16.68 12.80 -9.62
C ILE A 448 16.45 12.14 -10.98
N ASP A 449 16.42 12.94 -12.04
CA ASP A 449 16.30 12.50 -13.43
C ASP A 449 17.30 13.26 -14.33
N PHE A 450 18.27 12.51 -14.86
CA PHE A 450 19.28 13.02 -15.79
C PHE A 450 18.88 12.88 -17.26
N ASN A 451 17.81 12.15 -17.55
CA ASN A 451 17.49 11.67 -18.89
C ASN A 451 16.32 12.40 -19.52
N LEU A 452 15.22 12.60 -18.79
CA LEU A 452 14.02 13.18 -19.40
C LEU A 452 14.24 14.61 -19.92
N PRO A 453 15.02 15.49 -19.25
CA PRO A 453 15.40 16.77 -19.80
C PRO A 453 16.09 16.66 -21.17
N ASP A 454 17.07 15.76 -21.31
CA ASP A 454 17.79 15.53 -22.57
C ASP A 454 16.86 15.02 -23.67
N ARG A 455 16.05 13.99 -23.36
CA ARG A 455 15.08 13.40 -24.32
C ARG A 455 14.09 14.39 -24.88
N LEU A 456 13.68 15.38 -24.09
CA LEU A 456 12.74 16.43 -24.49
C LEU A 456 13.43 17.73 -24.89
N GLY A 457 14.77 17.74 -24.99
CA GLY A 457 15.55 18.85 -25.53
C GLY A 457 15.63 20.07 -24.61
N ALA A 458 15.49 19.89 -23.30
CA ALA A 458 15.65 20.95 -22.32
C ALA A 458 17.10 21.45 -22.29
N LYS A 459 17.28 22.77 -22.47
CA LYS A 459 18.59 23.41 -22.51
C LYS A 459 18.58 24.75 -21.78
N TYR A 460 19.69 25.07 -21.13
CA TYR A 460 19.96 26.40 -20.58
C TYR A 460 21.34 26.90 -21.04
N LYS A 461 21.57 28.21 -20.95
CA LYS A 461 22.86 28.86 -21.22
C LYS A 461 23.73 28.92 -19.97
N ASP A 462 24.92 28.33 -20.02
CA ASP A 462 25.90 28.41 -18.93
C ASP A 462 26.66 29.74 -18.88
N LYS A 463 27.66 29.85 -17.99
CA LYS A 463 28.49 31.05 -17.82
C LYS A 463 29.29 31.42 -19.07
N ASP A 464 29.52 30.46 -19.97
CA ASP A 464 30.29 30.61 -21.20
C ASP A 464 29.40 30.70 -22.45
N ASP A 465 28.09 30.95 -22.27
CA ASP A 465 27.06 30.97 -23.33
C ASP A 465 26.91 29.65 -24.10
N LYS A 466 27.36 28.53 -23.52
CA LYS A 466 27.17 27.19 -24.11
C LYS A 466 25.83 26.60 -23.65
N ASN A 467 25.22 25.83 -24.54
CA ASN A 467 24.00 25.09 -24.21
C ASN A 467 24.36 23.87 -23.34
N GLN A 468 23.74 23.79 -22.17
CA GLN A 468 23.84 22.66 -21.25
C GLN A 468 22.45 22.08 -20.99
N VAL A 469 22.39 20.80 -20.64
CA VAL A 469 21.14 20.13 -20.23
C VAL A 469 20.97 20.31 -18.71
N PRO A 470 19.83 20.79 -18.22
CA PRO A 470 19.59 20.87 -16.79
C PRO A 470 19.30 19.48 -16.22
N ILE A 471 19.62 19.28 -14.95
CA ILE A 471 19.14 18.13 -14.19
C ILE A 471 17.74 18.45 -13.70
N MET A 472 16.84 17.47 -13.73
CA MET A 472 15.50 17.62 -13.21
C MET A 472 15.32 16.80 -11.94
N ILE A 473 14.74 17.42 -10.91
CA ILE A 473 14.37 16.78 -9.67
C ILE A 473 12.85 16.75 -9.60
N HIS A 474 12.28 15.54 -9.66
CA HIS A 474 10.87 15.30 -9.40
C HIS A 474 10.67 15.28 -7.90
N ARG A 475 9.61 15.90 -7.43
CA ARG A 475 9.23 15.77 -6.02
C ARG A 475 7.73 15.82 -5.83
N ALA A 476 7.28 15.17 -4.77
CA ALA A 476 5.96 15.36 -4.18
C ALA A 476 6.15 15.46 -2.66
N VAL A 477 5.37 16.32 -1.99
CA VAL A 477 5.44 16.43 -0.52
C VAL A 477 4.50 15.44 0.12
N VAL A 478 3.24 15.38 -0.33
CA VAL A 478 2.24 14.45 0.24
C VAL A 478 1.84 13.35 -0.73
N GLY A 479 2.27 13.43 -1.99
CA GLY A 479 1.88 12.49 -3.03
C GLY A 479 0.53 12.90 -3.63
N SER A 480 -0.37 11.94 -3.86
CA SER A 480 -1.73 12.30 -4.27
C SER A 480 -2.56 12.78 -3.09
N LEU A 481 -3.34 13.83 -3.31
CA LEU A 481 -4.24 14.39 -2.31
C LEU A 481 -5.33 13.38 -1.90
N GLU A 482 -5.83 12.58 -2.85
CA GLU A 482 -6.76 11.49 -2.57
C GLU A 482 -6.16 10.53 -1.53
N ARG A 483 -4.95 10.03 -1.78
CA ARG A 483 -4.27 9.08 -0.89
C ARG A 483 -3.93 9.72 0.45
N PHE A 484 -3.41 10.94 0.44
CA PHE A 484 -3.06 11.65 1.67
C PHE A 484 -4.29 11.95 2.55
N ILE A 485 -5.44 12.29 1.95
CA ILE A 485 -6.70 12.47 2.67
C ILE A 485 -7.13 11.16 3.34
N ALA A 486 -6.99 10.00 2.68
CA ALA A 486 -7.23 8.72 3.35
C ALA A 486 -6.27 8.52 4.53
N ILE A 487 -4.95 8.70 4.33
CA ILE A 487 -3.95 8.53 5.38
C ILE A 487 -4.27 9.40 6.60
N ILE A 488 -4.55 10.70 6.41
CA ILE A 488 -4.83 11.59 7.54
C ILE A 488 -6.16 11.26 8.23
N LEU A 489 -7.19 10.84 7.48
CA LEU A 489 -8.46 10.41 8.07
C LEU A 489 -8.27 9.17 8.96
N GLU A 490 -7.56 8.16 8.48
CA GLU A 490 -7.34 6.92 9.25
C GLU A 490 -6.41 7.16 10.44
N ASN A 491 -5.35 7.96 10.25
CA ASN A 491 -4.40 8.32 11.30
C ASN A 491 -5.09 9.09 12.46
N THR A 492 -6.02 9.98 12.14
CA THR A 492 -6.72 10.82 13.12
C THR A 492 -8.07 10.26 13.57
N ASN A 493 -8.52 9.14 13.01
CA ASN A 493 -9.89 8.63 13.20
C ASN A 493 -10.96 9.72 12.92
N GLY A 494 -10.73 10.56 11.91
CA GLY A 494 -11.59 11.71 11.57
C GLY A 494 -11.38 12.99 12.41
N TRP A 495 -10.56 12.95 13.46
CA TRP A 495 -10.23 14.12 14.29
C TRP A 495 -9.13 14.98 13.65
N LEU A 496 -9.51 15.67 12.57
CA LEU A 496 -8.59 16.41 11.73
C LEU A 496 -7.98 17.64 12.44
N PRO A 497 -6.74 18.03 12.09
CA PRO A 497 -6.17 19.31 12.50
C PRO A 497 -7.07 20.49 12.12
N LEU A 498 -7.18 21.48 13.00
CA LEU A 498 -8.12 22.61 12.84
C LEU A 498 -7.95 23.37 11.52
N PHE A 499 -6.71 23.51 11.02
CA PHE A 499 -6.43 24.27 9.80
C PHE A 499 -7.00 23.63 8.52
N ILE A 500 -7.17 22.30 8.50
CA ILE A 500 -7.73 21.56 7.36
C ILE A 500 -9.21 21.18 7.54
N THR A 501 -9.71 21.25 8.77
CA THR A 501 -11.07 20.81 9.11
C THR A 501 -12.13 21.62 8.33
N PRO A 502 -13.07 20.96 7.63
CA PRO A 502 -14.12 21.64 6.84
C PRO A 502 -15.03 22.54 7.67
N VAL A 503 -15.46 22.05 8.84
CA VAL A 503 -16.29 22.78 9.80
C VAL A 503 -15.46 22.95 11.06
N GLN A 504 -14.97 24.16 11.30
CA GLN A 504 -14.05 24.46 12.40
C GLN A 504 -14.77 24.75 13.71
N LEU A 505 -16.00 25.28 13.63
CA LEU A 505 -16.82 25.61 14.78
C LEU A 505 -18.28 25.25 14.48
N ALA A 506 -18.99 24.69 15.45
CA ALA A 506 -20.44 24.53 15.39
C ALA A 506 -21.08 25.39 16.47
N ILE A 507 -22.07 26.20 16.10
CA ILE A 507 -22.83 27.04 17.03
C ILE A 507 -24.21 26.41 17.19
N LEU A 508 -24.53 26.00 18.41
CA LEU A 508 -25.79 25.36 18.77
C LEU A 508 -26.55 26.25 19.77
N PRO A 509 -27.71 26.80 19.40
CA PRO A 509 -28.54 27.56 20.33
C PRO A 509 -29.18 26.62 21.36
N VAL A 510 -29.15 26.97 22.64
CA VAL A 510 -29.80 26.16 23.70
C VAL A 510 -31.34 26.25 23.67
N SER A 511 -31.90 27.22 22.94
CA SER A 511 -33.33 27.39 22.67
C SER A 511 -33.55 28.42 21.55
N GLU A 512 -34.73 28.41 20.93
CA GLU A 512 -35.08 29.28 19.79
C GLU A 512 -34.82 30.78 20.04
N LYS A 513 -35.00 31.27 21.27
CA LYS A 513 -34.77 32.68 21.63
C LYS A 513 -33.32 33.16 21.42
N PHE A 514 -32.35 32.23 21.31
CA PHE A 514 -30.94 32.56 21.10
C PHE A 514 -30.51 32.47 19.63
N VAL A 515 -31.38 32.01 18.72
CA VAL A 515 -31.05 31.82 17.30
C VAL A 515 -30.51 33.09 16.65
N GLU A 516 -31.20 34.22 16.82
CA GLU A 516 -30.77 35.51 16.23
C GLU A 516 -29.39 35.95 16.76
N HIS A 517 -29.12 35.71 18.05
CA HIS A 517 -27.82 36.03 18.65
C HIS A 517 -26.71 35.11 18.10
N CYS A 518 -26.98 33.81 17.98
CA CYS A 518 -26.04 32.86 17.39
C CYS A 518 -25.74 33.17 15.91
N GLN A 519 -26.74 33.63 15.14
CA GLN A 519 -26.54 34.09 13.77
C GLN A 519 -25.62 35.31 13.70
N LYS A 520 -25.79 36.29 14.59
CA LYS A 520 -24.87 37.44 14.70
C LYS A 520 -23.43 37.00 15.00
N ILE A 521 -23.25 36.07 15.94
CA ILE A 521 -21.91 35.49 16.22
C ILE A 521 -21.35 34.80 14.97
N ASN A 522 -22.16 34.02 14.26
CA ASN A 522 -21.73 33.35 13.02
C ASN A 522 -21.26 34.36 11.95
N GLU A 523 -21.92 35.52 11.86
CA GLU A 523 -21.52 36.61 10.96
C GLU A 523 -20.25 37.34 11.39
N GLU A 524 -20.03 37.53 12.70
CA GLU A 524 -18.79 38.11 13.23
C GLU A 524 -17.58 37.18 13.01
N LEU A 525 -17.81 35.86 13.01
CA LEU A 525 -16.79 34.83 12.83
C LEU A 525 -16.51 34.46 11.36
N LYS A 526 -16.83 35.32 10.38
CA LYS A 526 -16.66 35.08 8.93
C LYS A 526 -15.25 34.62 8.47
N GLY A 527 -14.22 34.74 9.31
CA GLY A 527 -12.87 34.19 9.07
C GLY A 527 -12.69 32.71 9.43
N LEU A 528 -13.63 32.12 10.17
CA LEU A 528 -13.69 30.71 10.53
C LEU A 528 -14.84 30.02 9.77
N ARG A 529 -14.64 28.75 9.42
CA ARG A 529 -15.69 27.94 8.79
C ARG A 529 -16.66 27.43 9.86
N CYS A 530 -17.65 28.25 10.17
CA CYS A 530 -18.67 27.95 11.17
C CYS A 530 -19.88 27.23 10.54
N SER A 531 -20.46 26.29 11.28
CA SER A 531 -21.76 25.67 10.96
C SER A 531 -22.76 26.09 12.03
N PHE A 532 -23.87 26.68 11.62
CA PHE A 532 -25.03 26.87 12.49
C PHE A 532 -25.86 25.58 12.49
N ILE A 533 -26.26 25.11 13.67
CA ILE A 533 -27.16 23.97 13.81
C ILE A 533 -28.47 24.54 14.34
N ASP A 534 -29.48 24.60 13.48
CA ASP A 534 -30.82 25.10 13.79
C ASP A 534 -31.51 24.25 14.87
#